data_AF-A0A969ZW50-F1
#
_entry.id   AF-A0A969ZW50-F1
#
_cell.length_a   1.000
_cell.length_b   1.000
_cell.length_c   1.000
_cell.angle_alpha   90.00
_cell.angle_beta   90.00
_cell.angle_gamma   90.00
#
_symmetry.space_group_name_H-M   'P 1'
#
loop_
_entity.id
_entity.type
_entity.pdbx_description
1 polymer ?
#
loop_
_entity_poly.entity_id
_entity_poly.type
_entity_poly.pdbx_seq_one_letter_code
_entity_poly.pdbx_strand_id
1 'polypeptide(L)'
;MWAKAKYHEIHAAHLHSEQMIEEINGVIVRRISSPTATDTYHYESAYIGAVRKAQTFIYDKERGLVHTINTPVDYKKGVMV
;
A
#
# COMPACT_ATOMS: atom_id res chain seq x y z
N MET A 1 14.44 -16.93 11.03
CA MET A 1 13.72 -15.63 11.04
C MET A 1 12.27 -15.80 11.47
N TRP A 2 11.50 -16.68 10.83
CA TRP A 2 10.06 -16.84 11.09
C TRP A 2 9.70 -17.17 12.55
N ALA A 3 10.26 -18.24 13.13
CA ALA A 3 9.95 -18.68 14.49
C ALA A 3 10.38 -17.72 15.62
N LYS A 4 11.19 -16.69 15.30
CA LYS A 4 11.64 -15.66 16.27
C LYS A 4 10.82 -14.37 16.17
N ALA A 5 10.08 -14.18 15.08
CA ALA A 5 9.21 -13.02 14.89
C ALA A 5 7.89 -13.25 15.62
N LYS A 6 7.43 -12.24 16.37
CA LYS A 6 6.14 -12.27 17.07
C LYS A 6 4.96 -11.92 16.15
N TYR A 7 5.25 -11.18 15.08
CA TYR A 7 4.28 -10.68 14.12
C TYR A 7 4.76 -11.00 12.71
N HIS A 8 3.83 -11.45 11.88
CA HIS A 8 4.13 -11.84 10.51
C HIS A 8 3.22 -11.06 9.58
N GLU A 9 3.84 -10.37 8.63
CA GLU A 9 3.11 -9.52 7.73
C GLU A 9 3.73 -9.53 6.33
N ILE A 10 2.87 -9.56 5.31
CA ILE A 10 3.23 -9.54 3.90
C ILE A 10 2.59 -8.32 3.26
N HIS A 11 3.44 -7.48 2.65
CA HIS A 11 3.02 -6.36 1.80
C HIS A 11 3.14 -6.78 0.34
N ALA A 12 2.00 -7.08 -0.28
CA ALA A 12 1.92 -7.39 -1.69
C ALA A 12 1.70 -6.09 -2.50
N ALA A 13 2.44 -5.94 -3.60
CA ALA A 13 2.32 -4.80 -4.49
C ALA A 13 1.65 -5.23 -5.82
N HIS A 14 2.04 -4.61 -6.94
CA HIS A 14 1.64 -4.90 -8.32
C HIS A 14 0.21 -4.51 -8.71
N LEU A 15 -0.80 -4.77 -7.88
CA LEU A 15 -2.18 -4.38 -8.23
C LEU A 15 -2.48 -2.89 -8.02
N HIS A 16 -1.48 -2.11 -7.62
CA HIS A 16 -1.46 -0.64 -7.55
C HIS A 16 -2.71 -0.02 -6.92
N SER A 17 -3.32 -0.74 -5.98
CA SER A 17 -4.53 -0.37 -5.27
C SER A 17 -4.50 -0.97 -3.88
N GLU A 18 -5.00 -0.23 -2.90
CA GLU A 18 -5.30 -0.81 -1.60
C GLU A 18 -6.48 -1.76 -1.75
N GLN A 19 -6.34 -2.93 -1.14
CA GLN A 19 -7.40 -3.93 -1.06
C GLN A 19 -7.60 -4.33 0.40
N MET A 20 -8.57 -5.20 0.64
CA MET A 20 -8.85 -5.71 1.98
C MET A 20 -7.57 -6.31 2.59
N ILE A 21 -7.35 -6.00 3.87
CA ILE A 21 -6.31 -6.64 4.67
C ILE A 21 -6.91 -7.94 5.19
N GLU A 22 -6.21 -9.04 4.99
CA GLU A 22 -6.64 -10.36 5.43
C GLU A 22 -5.64 -10.95 6.41
N GLU A 23 -6.12 -11.66 7.43
CA GLU A 23 -5.26 -12.49 8.27
C GLU A 23 -5.44 -13.95 7.88
N ILE A 24 -4.37 -14.58 7.40
CA ILE A 24 -4.37 -15.96 6.90
C ILE A 24 -3.36 -16.74 7.73
N ASN A 25 -3.84 -17.70 8.52
CA ASN A 25 -3.00 -18.53 9.40
C ASN A 25 -2.07 -17.71 10.32
N GLY A 26 -2.57 -16.61 10.88
CA GLY A 26 -1.79 -15.72 11.76
C GLY A 26 -0.81 -14.79 11.04
N VAL A 27 -0.91 -14.67 9.71
CA VAL A 27 -0.11 -13.74 8.90
C VAL A 27 -1.03 -12.67 8.33
N ILE A 28 -0.71 -11.40 8.60
CA ILE A 28 -1.40 -10.27 7.98
C ILE A 28 -0.91 -10.14 6.54
N VAL A 29 -1.84 -10.11 5.59
CA VAL A 29 -1.57 -9.89 4.17
C VAL A 29 -2.29 -8.61 3.76
N ARG A 30 -1.55 -7.64 3.23
CA ARG A 30 -2.13 -6.41 2.69
C ARG A 30 -1.61 -6.10 1.30
N ARG A 31 -2.46 -5.46 0.49
CA ARG A 31 -2.04 -4.83 -0.76
C ARG A 31 -1.81 -3.34 -0.57
N ILE A 32 -0.68 -2.86 -1.09
CA ILE A 32 -0.29 -1.45 -1.00
C ILE A 32 -0.62 -0.71 -2.30
N SER A 33 -0.97 0.59 -2.15
CA SER A 33 -1.15 1.47 -3.30
C SER A 33 0.19 1.81 -3.96
N SER A 34 0.13 2.24 -5.23
CA SER A 34 1.30 2.78 -5.93
C SER A 34 1.38 4.30 -5.81
N PRO A 35 2.58 4.90 -5.65
CA PRO A 35 2.77 6.34 -5.78
C PRO A 35 2.83 6.83 -7.24
N THR A 36 2.98 5.91 -8.21
CA THR A 36 3.21 6.25 -9.63
C THR A 36 1.93 6.73 -10.32
N ALA A 37 2.09 7.53 -11.37
CA ALA A 37 0.98 7.89 -12.24
C ALA A 37 0.50 6.67 -13.06
N THR A 38 -0.71 6.77 -13.61
CA THR A 38 -1.24 5.83 -14.61
C THR A 38 -0.37 5.87 -15.86
N ASP A 39 0.21 4.73 -16.25
CA ASP A 39 0.89 4.55 -17.54
C ASP A 39 -0.07 3.99 -18.62
N THR A 40 0.45 3.76 -19.83
CA THR A 40 -0.31 3.22 -20.97
C THR A 40 -1.01 1.90 -20.64
N TYR A 41 -0.30 0.95 -20.00
CA TYR A 41 -0.88 -0.35 -19.68
C TYR A 41 -2.03 -0.21 -18.67
N HIS A 42 -1.85 0.61 -17.65
CA HIS A 42 -2.90 0.87 -16.66
C HIS A 42 -4.14 1.51 -17.30
N TYR A 43 -3.91 2.47 -18.22
CA TYR A 43 -5.01 3.13 -18.92
C TYR A 43 -5.77 2.17 -19.82
N GLU A 44 -5.07 1.41 -20.67
CA GLU A 44 -5.67 0.45 -21.61
C GLU A 44 -6.39 -0.70 -20.90
N SER A 45 -5.89 -1.12 -19.74
CA SER A 45 -6.49 -2.19 -18.93
C SER A 45 -7.57 -1.68 -17.95
N ALA A 46 -7.90 -0.38 -18.00
CA ALA A 46 -8.84 0.28 -17.08
C ALA A 46 -8.46 0.20 -15.59
N TYR A 47 -7.17 0.05 -15.27
CA TYR A 47 -6.62 0.10 -13.91
C TYR A 47 -6.35 1.55 -13.47
N ILE A 48 -7.43 2.34 -13.44
CA ILE A 48 -7.40 3.79 -13.13
C ILE A 48 -8.17 4.11 -11.85
N GLY A 49 -7.89 5.28 -11.27
CA GLY A 49 -8.66 5.83 -10.15
C GLY A 49 -8.18 5.46 -8.75
N ALA A 50 -7.20 4.56 -8.62
CA ALA A 50 -6.59 4.27 -7.32
C ALA A 50 -5.91 5.52 -6.72
N VAL A 51 -6.07 5.72 -5.42
CA VAL A 51 -5.45 6.86 -4.71
C VAL A 51 -3.95 6.62 -4.59
N ARG A 52 -3.18 7.42 -5.32
CA ARG A 52 -1.72 7.36 -5.29
C ARG A 52 -1.17 7.84 -3.97
N LYS A 53 -0.32 7.05 -3.34
CA LYS A 53 0.31 7.39 -2.06
C LYS A 53 1.58 6.59 -1.82
N ALA A 54 2.49 7.16 -1.05
CA ALA A 54 3.51 6.41 -0.35
C ALA A 54 2.94 5.95 1.01
N GLN A 55 3.14 4.69 1.37
CA GLN A 55 2.71 4.14 2.65
C GLN A 55 3.91 3.83 3.51
N THR A 56 3.95 4.38 4.72
CA THR A 56 4.99 4.13 5.70
C THR A 56 4.40 3.31 6.84
N PHE A 57 5.02 2.17 7.14
CA PHE A 57 4.63 1.27 8.21
C PHE A 57 5.68 1.33 9.32
N ILE A 58 5.25 1.71 10.52
CA ILE A 58 6.11 1.83 11.70
C ILE A 58 5.82 0.65 12.61
N TYR A 59 6.84 -0.16 12.85
CA TYR A 59 6.76 -1.36 13.67
C TYR A 59 7.46 -1.16 15.00
N ASP A 60 6.77 -1.53 16.07
CA ASP A 60 7.35 -1.75 17.38
C ASP A 60 7.62 -3.25 17.54
N LYS A 61 8.79 -3.59 18.08
CA LYS A 61 9.23 -4.98 18.23
C LYS A 61 8.29 -5.82 19.11
N GLU A 62 7.68 -5.21 20.12
CA GLU A 62 6.88 -5.90 21.13
C GLU A 62 5.37 -5.75 20.92
N ARG A 63 4.95 -4.77 20.10
CA ARG A 63 3.55 -4.43 19.85
C ARG A 63 3.10 -4.63 18.40
N GLY A 64 4.02 -4.88 17.47
CA GLY A 64 3.72 -5.06 16.06
C GLY A 64 3.59 -3.72 15.32
N LEU A 65 2.71 -3.65 14.32
CA LEU A 65 2.46 -2.42 13.57
C LEU A 65 1.77 -1.38 14.46
N VAL A 66 2.43 -0.24 14.70
CA VAL A 66 1.91 0.83 15.56
C VAL A 66 1.34 2.01 14.78
N HIS A 67 1.90 2.30 13.61
CA HIS A 67 1.39 3.36 12.75
C HIS A 67 1.47 2.98 11.28
N THR A 68 0.43 3.38 10.55
CA THR A 68 0.44 3.47 9.10
C THR A 68 0.29 4.95 8.74
N ILE A 69 1.28 5.51 8.06
CA ILE A 69 1.24 6.88 7.57
C ILE A 69 1.03 6.83 6.06
N ASN A 70 -0.11 7.34 5.62
CA ASN A 70 -0.43 7.47 4.21
C ASN A 70 -0.05 8.88 3.75
N THR A 71 0.89 8.98 2.80
CA THR A 71 1.31 10.25 2.19
C THR A 71 0.79 10.29 0.76
N PRO A 72 -0.39 10.90 0.50
CA PRO A 72 -0.92 11.02 -0.85
C PRO A 72 0.07 11.73 -1.79
N VAL A 73 0.12 11.27 -3.03
CA VAL A 73 0.86 11.95 -4.09
C VAL A 73 -0.15 12.81 -4.85
N ASP A 74 -0.10 14.12 -4.65
CA ASP A 74 -1.01 15.05 -5.31
C ASP A 74 -0.84 15.01 -6.83
N TYR A 75 -1.97 14.96 -7.53
CA TYR A 75 -2.02 15.46 -8.88
C TYR A 75 -1.95 16.98 -8.76
N LYS A 76 -0.89 17.62 -9.24
CA LYS A 76 -0.98 19.05 -9.54
C LYS A 76 -2.10 19.20 -10.57
N LYS A 77 -3.31 19.55 -10.11
CA LYS A 77 -4.30 20.19 -10.97
C LYS A 77 -3.56 21.41 -11.52
N GLY A 78 -3.32 21.43 -12.82
CA GLY A 78 -2.93 22.68 -13.47
C GLY A 78 -3.90 23.74 -12.97
N VAL A 79 -3.36 24.81 -12.38
CA VAL A 79 -4.14 26.01 -12.12
C VAL A 79 -4.56 26.48 -13.52
N MET A 80 -5.79 26.17 -13.91
CA MET A 80 -6.47 26.91 -14.97
C MET A 80 -6.78 28.27 -14.35
N VAL A 81 -5.82 29.19 -14.52
CA VAL A 81 -6.08 30.63 -14.60
C VAL A 81 -6.62 30.94 -15.98
#